data_AF-A0A4Q0Z2T5-F1
#
_entry.id   AF-A0A4Q0Z2T5-F1
#
_cell.length_a   1.000
_cell.length_b   1.000
_cell.length_c   1.000
_cell.angle_alpha   90.00
_cell.angle_beta   90.00
_cell.angle_gamma   90.00
#
_symmetry.space_group_name_H-M   'P 1'
#
loop_
_entity.id
_entity.type
_entity.pdbx_description
1 polymer ?
#
loop_
_entity_poly.entity_id
_entity_poly.type
_entity_poly.pdbx_seq_one_letter_code
_entity_poly.pdbx_strand_id
1 'polypeptide(L)'
;MNLNDFEKTDYNGLYVSKVAHVTYGRKYVARFQYDKKRYVKVLGYSKKDNITKRDAITLMNNYKDSIIIAQEEEPKIEVLDENKTTLPAKEYEKVVSQNKEMKDLLGDYKSLAKSVMKDGIRKIYELEELKHYQIELIKLQDYLEKENKRMIILFEGRDASGKGGAIRRITRYMNNKHYRIVALGKPDDTQRNQWFFQRYIQHFPTGGEMVLFDRSWYNRAMVEPIFGFCTQEEHEIFMEDVVNFEQDLVRQGMILIKLYFSVSKDEQKRRFDRRIEDPLRQWKFSEVDMQAQDLWGEFSEKKYEMLRRTNSRSAPWHIVRSDDKFLSRIEAMKIILNSVDYDGKNYALNFEANDKINISVQRELMQMRKSANY
;
A
#
# COMPACT_ATOMS: atom_id res chain seq x y z
N MET A 1 29.90 -15.20 4.24
CA MET A 1 29.50 -16.59 3.91
C MET A 1 28.67 -16.55 2.64
N ASN A 2 29.14 -17.14 1.55
CA ASN A 2 28.42 -17.14 0.28
C ASN A 2 27.29 -18.18 0.34
N LEU A 3 26.06 -17.77 0.05
CA LEU A 3 24.87 -18.63 0.15
C LEU A 3 24.73 -19.58 -1.05
N ASN A 4 25.44 -19.28 -2.15
CA ASN A 4 25.44 -20.13 -3.34
C ASN A 4 26.10 -21.50 -3.09
N ASP A 5 26.88 -21.62 -2.02
CA ASP A 5 27.59 -22.84 -1.62
C ASP A 5 26.72 -23.82 -0.80
N PHE A 6 25.44 -23.47 -0.57
CA PHE A 6 24.52 -24.22 0.30
C PHE A 6 23.24 -24.62 -0.44
N GLU A 7 22.72 -25.80 -0.10
CA GLU A 7 21.42 -26.32 -0.51
C GLU A 7 20.39 -26.18 0.61
N LYS A 8 19.14 -25.89 0.24
CA LYS A 8 18.00 -25.91 1.17
C LYS A 8 17.67 -27.34 1.51
N THR A 9 17.41 -27.62 2.78
CA THR A 9 16.77 -28.88 3.18
C THR A 9 15.25 -28.75 3.05
N ASP A 10 14.54 -29.85 3.33
CA ASP A 10 13.09 -29.89 3.53
C ASP A 10 12.60 -29.15 4.80
N TYR A 11 13.52 -28.79 5.71
CA TYR A 11 13.19 -28.04 6.91
C TYR A 11 13.49 -26.56 6.71
N ASN A 12 12.45 -25.74 6.76
CA ASN A 12 12.55 -24.32 6.39
C ASN A 12 13.54 -23.58 7.30
N GLY A 13 14.53 -22.93 6.68
CA GLY A 13 15.59 -22.21 7.38
C GLY A 13 16.82 -23.05 7.70
N LEU A 14 16.83 -24.35 7.41
CA LEU A 14 18.01 -25.20 7.53
C LEU A 14 18.69 -25.39 6.16
N TYR A 15 20.01 -25.25 6.14
CA TYR A 15 20.83 -25.35 4.94
C TYR A 15 22.01 -26.28 5.17
N VAL A 16 22.46 -26.97 4.12
CA VAL A 16 23.62 -27.85 4.14
C VAL A 16 24.59 -27.49 3.02
N SER A 17 25.90 -27.58 3.24
CA SER A 17 26.87 -27.28 2.18
C SER A 17 26.77 -28.27 1.02
N LYS A 18 26.86 -27.74 -0.22
CA LYS A 18 26.87 -28.52 -1.46
C LYS A 18 28.08 -29.47 -1.53
N VAL A 19 29.24 -28.95 -1.13
CA VAL A 19 30.49 -29.68 -1.10
C VAL A 19 30.79 -30.13 0.34
N ALA A 20 31.22 -31.38 0.49
CA ALA A 20 31.68 -31.93 1.76
C ALA A 20 33.18 -31.64 1.93
N HIS A 21 33.57 -31.13 3.10
CA HIS A 21 34.99 -30.96 3.43
C HIS A 21 35.61 -32.32 3.78
N VAL A 22 36.81 -32.62 3.27
CA VAL A 22 37.49 -33.92 3.45
C VAL A 22 37.61 -34.31 4.93
N THR A 23 37.98 -33.34 5.78
CA THR A 23 38.17 -33.55 7.22
C THR A 23 36.89 -33.40 8.04
N TYR A 24 35.98 -32.49 7.66
CA TYR A 24 34.89 -32.06 8.55
C TYR A 24 33.50 -32.52 8.10
N GLY A 25 33.34 -32.95 6.85
CA GLY A 25 32.05 -33.36 6.28
C GLY A 25 31.23 -32.17 5.77
N ARG A 26 29.92 -32.36 5.62
CA ARG A 26 29.00 -31.30 5.19
C ARG A 26 28.67 -30.37 6.35
N LYS A 27 28.56 -29.08 6.07
CA LYS A 27 28.30 -28.03 7.06
C LYS A 27 26.82 -27.71 7.13
N TYR A 28 26.23 -27.75 8.33
CA TYR A 28 24.84 -27.34 8.58
C TYR A 28 24.76 -25.90 9.08
N VAL A 29 23.77 -25.17 8.58
CA VAL A 29 23.59 -23.74 8.85
C VAL A 29 22.10 -23.44 9.04
N ALA A 30 21.78 -22.77 10.14
CA ALA A 30 20.48 -22.15 10.34
C ALA A 30 20.48 -20.76 9.73
N ARG A 31 19.43 -20.43 8.97
CA ARG A 31 19.15 -19.09 8.47
C ARG A 31 17.66 -18.82 8.47
N PHE A 32 17.25 -17.84 9.27
CA PHE A 32 15.87 -17.38 9.34
C PHE A 32 15.82 -15.87 9.61
N GLN A 33 14.64 -15.29 9.45
CA GLN A 33 14.39 -13.89 9.74
C GLN A 33 13.39 -13.80 10.90
N TYR A 34 13.71 -12.97 11.89
CA TYR A 34 12.86 -12.67 13.04
C TYR A 34 13.07 -11.19 13.41
N ASP A 35 12.00 -10.48 13.74
CA ASP A 35 12.01 -9.03 14.06
C ASP A 35 12.85 -8.16 13.10
N LYS A 36 12.61 -8.32 11.78
CA LYS A 36 13.31 -7.59 10.71
C LYS A 36 14.84 -7.77 10.66
N LYS A 37 15.42 -8.65 11.50
CA LYS A 37 16.84 -9.02 11.50
C LYS A 37 17.04 -10.41 10.89
N ARG A 38 18.16 -10.59 10.18
CA ARG A 38 18.54 -11.88 9.57
C ARG A 38 19.54 -12.58 10.49
N TYR A 39 19.20 -13.79 10.90
CA TYR A 39 20.05 -14.62 11.75
C TYR A 39 20.68 -15.71 10.90
N VAL A 40 21.99 -15.91 11.07
CA VAL A 40 22.75 -16.98 10.42
C VAL A 40 23.66 -17.60 11.47
N LYS A 41 23.54 -18.91 11.68
CA LYS A 41 24.39 -19.65 12.62
C LYS A 41 24.85 -20.96 12.02
N VAL A 42 26.14 -21.23 12.12
CA VAL A 42 26.70 -22.55 11.82
C VAL A 42 26.32 -23.48 12.96
N LEU A 43 25.61 -24.56 12.64
CA LEU A 43 25.14 -25.54 13.63
C LEU A 43 26.20 -26.62 13.90
N GLY A 44 27.05 -26.89 12.91
CA GLY A 44 28.19 -27.81 12.99
C GLY A 44 28.38 -28.60 11.71
N TYR A 45 29.20 -29.66 11.76
CA TYR A 45 29.58 -30.45 10.60
C TYR A 45 29.27 -31.94 10.78
N SER A 46 28.87 -32.59 9.68
CA SER A 46 28.37 -33.97 9.68
C SER A 46 29.41 -35.02 10.11
N LYS A 47 30.71 -34.78 9.88
CA LYS A 47 31.78 -35.74 10.20
C LYS A 47 32.57 -35.33 11.44
N LYS A 48 32.83 -34.04 11.62
CA LYS A 48 33.57 -33.52 12.78
C LYS A 48 32.78 -33.65 14.08
N ASP A 49 31.51 -33.27 14.03
CA ASP A 49 30.65 -33.12 15.21
C ASP A 49 29.62 -34.26 15.30
N ASN A 50 29.69 -35.23 14.36
CA ASN A 50 28.77 -36.36 14.21
C ASN A 50 27.28 -35.95 14.17
N ILE A 51 27.00 -34.78 13.60
CA ILE A 51 25.65 -34.19 13.58
C ILE A 51 24.81 -34.82 12.48
N THR A 52 23.67 -35.40 12.86
CA THR A 52 22.65 -35.81 11.90
C THR A 52 21.74 -34.65 11.54
N LYS A 53 20.94 -34.81 10.47
CA LYS A 53 19.92 -33.82 10.08
C LYS A 53 18.91 -33.54 11.19
N ARG A 54 18.57 -34.55 12.00
CA ARG A 54 17.64 -34.40 13.14
C ARG A 54 18.27 -33.54 14.24
N ASP A 55 19.54 -33.77 14.55
CA ASP A 55 20.28 -32.98 15.52
C ASP A 55 20.43 -31.53 15.06
N ALA A 56 20.67 -31.31 13.76
CA ALA A 56 20.71 -29.97 13.18
C ALA A 56 19.36 -29.24 13.30
N ILE A 57 18.23 -29.93 13.15
CA ILE A 57 16.89 -29.33 13.37
C ILE A 57 16.72 -28.93 14.83
N THR A 58 17.10 -29.79 15.78
CA THR A 58 17.03 -29.50 17.22
C THR A 58 17.91 -28.29 17.57
N LEU A 59 19.15 -28.25 17.08
CA LEU A 59 20.07 -27.12 17.28
C LEU A 59 19.56 -25.82 16.65
N MET A 60 18.88 -25.90 15.51
CA MET A 60 18.25 -24.75 14.87
C MET A 60 17.07 -24.22 15.70
N ASN A 61 16.21 -25.11 16.21
CA ASN A 61 15.06 -24.71 17.03
C ASN A 61 15.51 -24.12 18.36
N ASN A 62 16.48 -24.73 19.05
CA ASN A 62 17.07 -24.16 20.26
C ASN A 62 17.69 -22.77 19.99
N TYR A 63 18.33 -22.58 18.84
CA TYR A 63 18.84 -21.28 18.44
C TYR A 63 17.71 -20.28 18.18
N LYS A 64 16.64 -20.69 17.48
CA LYS A 64 15.48 -19.84 17.21
C LYS A 64 14.78 -19.44 18.50
N ASP A 65 14.57 -20.38 19.41
CA ASP A 65 13.94 -20.16 20.71
C ASP A 65 14.81 -19.27 21.59
N SER A 66 16.15 -19.40 21.55
CA SER A 66 17.05 -18.49 22.25
C SER A 66 16.96 -17.04 21.75
N ILE A 67 16.64 -16.83 20.46
CA ILE A 67 16.45 -15.50 19.88
C ILE A 67 15.06 -14.95 20.23
N ILE A 68 14.04 -15.81 20.29
CA ILE A 68 12.66 -15.43 20.66
C ILE A 68 12.62 -15.09 22.16
N ILE A 69 13.17 -15.94 23.03
CA ILE A 69 13.22 -15.71 24.48
C ILE A 69 14.04 -14.46 24.81
N ALA A 70 15.16 -14.22 24.12
CA ALA A 70 15.95 -12.99 24.30
C ALA A 70 15.25 -11.70 23.83
N GLN A 71 14.13 -11.79 23.09
CA GLN A 71 13.29 -10.63 22.71
C GLN A 71 11.92 -10.60 23.43
N GLU A 72 11.44 -11.72 23.98
CA GLU A 72 10.21 -11.84 24.77
C GLU A 72 10.42 -11.67 26.28
N GLU A 73 11.65 -11.62 26.78
CA GLU A 73 11.90 -10.94 28.05
C GLU A 73 11.37 -9.51 27.89
N GLU A 74 10.24 -9.20 28.56
CA GLU A 74 9.91 -7.83 28.94
C GLU A 74 11.22 -7.17 29.35
N PRO A 75 11.53 -5.95 28.88
CA PRO A 75 12.77 -5.33 29.27
C PRO A 75 12.78 -5.33 30.80
N LYS A 76 13.57 -6.23 31.39
CA LYS A 76 14.16 -5.95 32.67
C LYS A 76 14.82 -4.63 32.40
N ILE A 77 14.26 -3.60 33.01
CA ILE A 77 14.95 -2.36 33.20
C ILE A 77 16.19 -2.83 33.96
N GLU A 78 17.28 -3.11 33.23
CA GLU A 78 18.59 -2.89 33.78
C GLU A 78 18.51 -1.43 34.19
N VAL A 79 18.26 -1.24 35.48
CA VAL A 79 18.69 -0.05 36.16
C VAL A 79 20.17 -0.03 35.83
N LEU A 80 20.52 0.75 34.81
CA LEU A 80 21.90 1.05 34.50
C LEU A 80 22.51 1.36 35.85
N ASP A 81 23.48 0.56 36.26
CA ASP A 81 24.31 0.88 37.41
C ASP A 81 24.83 2.28 37.11
N GLU A 82 24.34 3.30 37.83
CA GLU A 82 24.52 4.73 37.52
C GLU A 82 26.01 5.12 37.43
N ASN A 83 26.90 4.19 37.79
CA ASN A 83 28.34 4.33 37.89
C ASN A 83 29.18 3.69 36.77
N LYS A 84 28.61 3.16 35.67
CA LYS A 84 29.44 2.51 34.61
C LYS A 84 29.10 2.85 33.16
N THR A 85 28.95 4.14 32.83
CA THR A 85 29.34 4.63 31.50
C THR A 85 29.57 6.13 31.54
N THR A 86 30.81 6.58 31.74
CA THR A 86 31.15 7.98 31.55
C THR A 86 31.31 8.24 30.05
N LEU A 87 30.25 8.72 29.40
CA LEU A 87 30.38 9.48 28.17
C LEU A 87 31.39 10.63 28.41
N PRO A 88 32.24 10.99 27.45
CA PRO A 88 33.08 12.19 27.56
C PRO A 88 32.19 13.37 27.99
N ALA A 89 32.58 14.13 29.01
CA ALA A 89 31.71 15.13 29.66
C ALA A 89 30.99 16.07 28.67
N LYS A 90 31.68 16.41 27.57
CA LYS A 90 31.17 17.27 26.48
C LYS A 90 30.06 16.62 25.64
N GLU A 91 30.12 15.30 25.40
CA GLU A 91 29.06 14.55 24.73
C GLU A 91 27.86 14.32 25.66
N TYR A 92 28.11 14.05 26.94
CA TYR A 92 27.06 13.94 27.95
C TYR A 92 26.27 15.25 28.08
N GLU A 93 26.94 16.39 28.23
CA GLU A 93 26.29 17.71 28.28
C GLU A 93 25.47 18.00 27.02
N LYS A 94 25.99 17.64 25.85
CA LYS A 94 25.27 17.79 24.58
C LYS A 94 24.00 16.94 24.53
N VAL A 95 24.08 15.67 24.92
CA VAL A 95 22.93 14.75 24.97
C VAL A 95 21.90 15.20 26.00
N VAL A 96 22.34 15.68 27.17
CA VAL A 96 21.45 16.24 28.20
C VAL A 96 20.75 17.50 27.72
N SER A 97 21.47 18.41 27.03
CA SER A 97 20.89 19.60 26.41
C SER A 97 19.84 19.24 25.36
N GLN A 98 20.15 18.32 24.45
CA GLN A 98 19.22 17.84 23.42
C GLN A 98 17.99 17.14 24.00
N ASN A 99 18.16 16.32 25.05
CA ASN A 99 17.05 15.68 25.74
C ASN A 99 16.18 16.69 26.49
N LYS A 100 16.78 17.76 27.04
CA LYS A 100 16.04 18.84 27.67
C LYS A 100 15.22 19.61 26.63
N GLU A 101 15.83 20.00 25.50
CA GLU A 101 15.12 20.63 24.38
C GLU A 101 13.99 19.75 23.84
N MET A 102 14.22 18.44 23.68
CA MET A 102 13.17 17.51 23.27
C MET A 102 12.05 17.39 24.30
N LYS A 103 12.36 17.34 25.60
CA LYS A 103 11.35 17.31 26.67
C LYS A 103 10.55 18.60 26.72
N ASP A 104 11.20 19.75 26.53
CA ASP A 104 10.56 21.07 26.49
C ASP A 104 9.65 21.17 25.25
N LEU A 105 10.09 20.67 24.09
CA LEU A 105 9.28 20.57 22.86
C LEU A 105 8.09 19.62 22.98
N LEU A 106 8.27 18.50 23.67
CA LEU A 106 7.21 17.51 23.91
C LEU A 106 6.18 18.00 24.93
N GLY A 107 6.49 19.03 25.73
CA GLY A 107 5.63 19.54 26.79
C GLY A 107 5.28 18.46 27.82
N ASP A 108 4.08 18.54 28.40
CA ASP A 108 3.56 17.49 29.29
C ASP A 108 3.00 16.30 28.51
N TYR A 109 3.85 15.64 27.73
CA TYR A 109 3.47 14.44 26.98
C TYR A 109 3.01 13.28 27.90
N LYS A 110 3.29 13.35 29.21
CA LYS A 110 2.88 12.36 30.21
C LYS A 110 1.41 12.51 30.61
N SER A 111 0.80 13.69 30.46
CA SER A 111 -0.65 13.87 30.66
C SER A 111 -1.48 13.47 29.43
N LEU A 112 -0.86 13.23 28.27
CA LEU A 112 -1.55 12.68 27.11
C LEU A 112 -2.06 11.27 27.40
N ALA A 113 -3.32 11.01 27.06
CA ALA A 113 -3.88 9.67 27.12
C ALA A 113 -3.02 8.68 26.31
N LYS A 114 -2.73 7.50 26.89
CA LYS A 114 -1.88 6.47 26.27
C LYS A 114 -2.34 6.08 24.86
N SER A 115 -3.65 6.11 24.60
CA SER A 115 -4.23 5.86 23.27
C SER A 115 -3.81 6.90 22.22
N VAL A 116 -3.78 8.18 22.59
CA VAL A 116 -3.36 9.28 21.73
C VAL A 116 -1.88 9.16 21.39
N MET A 117 -1.04 8.85 22.38
CA MET A 117 0.39 8.60 22.14
C MET A 117 0.61 7.41 21.21
N LYS A 118 -0.05 6.27 21.47
CA LYS A 118 0.05 5.08 20.60
C LYS A 118 -0.35 5.40 19.16
N ASP A 119 -1.43 6.14 18.97
CA ASP A 119 -1.89 6.57 17.64
C ASP A 119 -0.94 7.54 16.95
N GLY A 120 -0.33 8.47 17.70
CA GLY A 120 0.67 9.39 17.18
C GLY A 120 1.93 8.66 16.72
N ILE A 121 2.48 7.80 17.57
CA ILE A 121 3.66 6.98 17.27
C ILE A 121 3.41 6.11 16.04
N ARG A 122 2.27 5.40 15.99
CA ARG A 122 1.89 4.59 14.84
C ARG A 122 1.91 5.40 13.53
N LYS A 123 1.29 6.59 13.52
CA LYS A 123 1.27 7.45 12.32
C LYS A 123 2.66 7.86 11.86
N ILE A 124 3.59 8.09 12.78
CA ILE A 124 4.98 8.43 12.43
C ILE A 124 5.63 7.25 11.70
N TYR A 125 5.55 6.04 12.28
CA TYR A 125 6.08 4.83 11.65
C TYR A 125 5.45 4.55 10.27
N GLU A 126 4.13 4.67 10.16
CA GLU A 126 3.41 4.55 8.89
C GLU A 126 3.91 5.56 7.83
N LEU A 127 4.16 6.80 8.25
CA LEU A 127 4.67 7.83 7.33
C LEU A 127 6.11 7.56 6.91
N GLU A 128 6.97 7.06 7.81
CA GLU A 128 8.33 6.65 7.46
C GLU A 128 8.33 5.46 6.50
N GLU A 129 7.47 4.46 6.71
CA GLU A 129 7.40 3.30 5.82
C GLU A 129 6.95 3.69 4.40
N LEU A 130 6.02 4.64 4.27
CA LEU A 130 5.59 5.16 2.97
C LEU A 130 6.73 5.83 2.19
N LYS A 131 7.71 6.46 2.87
CA LYS A 131 8.80 7.17 2.19
C LYS A 131 9.59 6.26 1.26
N HIS A 132 9.77 5.00 1.62
CA HIS A 132 10.50 4.05 0.79
C HIS A 132 9.83 3.87 -0.58
N TYR A 133 8.50 3.69 -0.60
CA TYR A 133 7.74 3.58 -1.85
C TYR A 133 7.63 4.93 -2.58
N GLN A 134 7.63 6.05 -1.85
CA GLN A 134 7.62 7.38 -2.47
C GLN A 134 8.93 7.70 -3.19
N ILE A 135 10.08 7.24 -2.68
CA ILE A 135 11.36 7.33 -3.40
C ILE A 135 11.27 6.57 -4.73
N GLU A 136 10.66 5.39 -4.72
CA GLU A 136 10.47 4.60 -5.93
C GLU A 136 9.49 5.27 -6.92
N LEU A 137 8.49 6.00 -6.43
CA LEU A 137 7.58 6.80 -7.30
C LEU A 137 8.33 7.94 -8.00
N ILE A 138 9.34 8.53 -7.37
CA ILE A 138 10.20 9.55 -8.01
C ILE A 138 11.00 8.90 -9.15
N LYS A 139 11.62 7.73 -8.90
CA LYS A 139 12.34 6.99 -9.95
C LYS A 139 11.44 6.59 -11.11
N LEU A 140 10.22 6.14 -10.81
CA LEU A 140 9.20 5.85 -11.82
C LEU A 140 8.87 7.10 -12.64
N GLN A 141 8.67 8.26 -11.98
CA GLN A 141 8.39 9.52 -12.67
C GLN A 141 9.53 9.90 -13.62
N ASP A 142 10.77 9.86 -13.14
CA ASP A 142 11.96 10.15 -13.95
C ASP A 142 12.07 9.21 -15.16
N TYR A 143 11.72 7.93 -14.98
CA TYR A 143 11.70 6.95 -16.07
C TYR A 143 10.60 7.25 -17.09
N LEU A 144 9.38 7.59 -16.65
CA LEU A 144 8.30 7.98 -17.56
C LEU A 144 8.71 9.17 -18.43
N GLU A 145 9.38 10.17 -17.84
CA GLU A 145 9.91 11.33 -18.54
C GLU A 145 10.96 10.95 -19.59
N LYS A 146 12.01 10.22 -19.18
CA LYS A 146 13.10 9.80 -20.08
C LYS A 146 12.61 8.97 -21.26
N GLU A 147 11.70 8.03 -20.99
CA GLU A 147 11.16 7.10 -21.98
C GLU A 147 9.91 7.62 -22.69
N ASN A 148 9.55 8.89 -22.45
CA ASN A 148 8.41 9.58 -23.04
C ASN A 148 7.09 8.80 -22.92
N LYS A 149 6.90 8.09 -21.80
CA LYS A 149 5.72 7.25 -21.53
C LYS A 149 4.56 8.09 -21.00
N ARG A 150 3.34 7.63 -21.24
CA ARG A 150 2.09 8.30 -20.80
C ARG A 150 1.38 7.42 -19.79
N MET A 151 1.06 7.96 -18.61
CA MET A 151 0.39 7.19 -17.56
C MET A 151 -0.90 7.86 -17.09
N ILE A 152 -1.98 7.08 -17.01
CA ILE A 152 -3.26 7.47 -16.42
C ILE A 152 -3.56 6.53 -15.26
N ILE A 153 -3.90 7.10 -14.10
CA ILE A 153 -4.32 6.34 -12.92
C ILE A 153 -5.70 6.81 -12.50
N LEU A 154 -6.67 5.90 -12.54
CA LEU A 154 -8.04 6.16 -12.11
C LEU A 154 -8.21 5.74 -10.65
N PHE A 155 -8.68 6.67 -9.82
CA PHE A 155 -9.08 6.40 -8.45
C PHE A 155 -10.61 6.42 -8.38
N GLU A 156 -11.21 5.24 -8.33
CA GLU A 156 -12.63 5.03 -8.09
C GLU A 156 -12.90 4.39 -6.74
N GLY A 157 -14.16 4.40 -6.32
CA GLY A 157 -14.60 3.86 -5.04
C GLY A 157 -15.63 4.76 -4.36
N ARG A 158 -16.32 4.18 -3.38
CA ARG A 158 -17.36 4.88 -2.60
C ARG A 158 -16.82 6.16 -1.94
N ASP A 159 -17.72 7.05 -1.54
CA ASP A 159 -17.34 8.19 -0.72
C ASP A 159 -16.74 7.75 0.62
N ALA A 160 -15.84 8.57 1.14
CA ALA A 160 -15.03 8.26 2.31
C ALA A 160 -14.11 7.02 2.22
N SER A 161 -14.00 6.34 1.07
CA SER A 161 -13.09 5.19 0.87
C SER A 161 -11.60 5.53 1.00
N GLY A 162 -11.19 6.78 0.73
CA GLY A 162 -9.83 7.25 0.99
C GLY A 162 -9.00 7.66 -0.23
N LYS A 163 -9.61 7.67 -1.43
CA LYS A 163 -9.02 8.07 -2.73
C LYS A 163 -8.12 9.30 -2.66
N GLY A 164 -8.67 10.48 -2.39
CA GLY A 164 -7.87 11.72 -2.29
C GLY A 164 -6.78 11.69 -1.21
N GLY A 165 -6.94 10.88 -0.17
CA GLY A 165 -5.89 10.66 0.83
C GLY A 165 -4.72 9.83 0.30
N ALA A 166 -5.00 8.86 -0.58
CA ALA A 166 -3.99 8.08 -1.29
C ALA A 166 -3.28 8.91 -2.35
N ILE A 167 -4.02 9.66 -3.18
CA ILE A 167 -3.46 10.58 -4.18
C ILE A 167 -2.47 11.57 -3.54
N ARG A 168 -2.85 12.20 -2.41
CA ARG A 168 -1.97 13.11 -1.65
C ARG A 168 -0.71 12.45 -1.09
N ARG A 169 -0.70 11.13 -0.88
CA ARG A 169 0.48 10.41 -0.39
C ARG A 169 1.36 9.95 -1.53
N ILE A 170 0.76 9.50 -2.64
CA ILE A 170 1.47 9.16 -3.87
C ILE A 170 2.24 10.38 -4.39
N THR A 171 1.57 11.51 -4.53
CA THR A 171 2.13 12.74 -5.15
C THR A 171 3.00 13.59 -4.22
N ARG A 172 3.11 13.25 -2.93
CA ARG A 172 3.67 14.13 -1.89
C ARG A 172 5.06 14.71 -2.20
N TYR A 173 5.93 13.90 -2.82
CA TYR A 173 7.33 14.25 -3.12
C TYR A 173 7.64 14.23 -4.62
N MET A 174 6.63 14.02 -5.47
CA MET A 174 6.82 13.97 -6.91
C MET A 174 6.99 15.40 -7.46
N ASN A 175 7.69 15.52 -8.59
CA ASN A 175 7.83 16.78 -9.30
C ASN A 175 6.49 17.15 -9.97
N ASN A 176 5.89 18.25 -9.54
CA ASN A 176 4.58 18.72 -10.00
C ASN A 176 4.53 19.13 -11.48
N LYS A 177 5.68 19.26 -12.15
CA LYS A 177 5.74 19.53 -13.60
C LYS A 177 5.35 18.32 -14.46
N HIS A 178 5.50 17.11 -13.92
CA HIS A 178 5.31 15.87 -14.67
C HIS A 178 4.16 15.01 -14.10
N TYR A 179 3.35 15.56 -13.20
CA TYR A 179 2.08 14.96 -12.84
C TYR A 179 0.96 15.99 -12.74
N ARG A 180 -0.27 15.56 -13.02
CA ARG A 180 -1.48 16.35 -12.80
C ARG A 180 -2.52 15.55 -12.04
N ILE A 181 -3.25 16.22 -11.14
CA ILE A 181 -4.42 15.65 -10.47
C ILE A 181 -5.65 16.25 -11.13
N VAL A 182 -6.52 15.41 -11.65
CA VAL A 182 -7.77 15.80 -12.31
C VAL A 182 -8.92 15.40 -11.40
N ALA A 183 -9.65 16.41 -10.91
CA ALA A 183 -10.84 16.22 -10.07
C ALA A 183 -11.96 17.07 -10.65
N LEU A 184 -12.67 16.52 -11.64
CA LEU A 184 -13.73 17.25 -12.35
C LEU A 184 -15.00 17.31 -11.50
N GLY A 185 -15.62 18.48 -11.46
CA GLY A 185 -16.95 18.66 -10.88
C GLY A 185 -18.06 18.17 -11.83
N LYS A 186 -19.31 18.47 -11.44
CA LYS A 186 -20.48 18.24 -12.30
C LYS A 186 -20.27 18.87 -13.69
N PRO A 187 -20.67 18.20 -14.78
CA PRO A 187 -20.58 18.80 -16.10
C PRO A 187 -21.48 20.03 -16.20
N ASP A 188 -20.99 21.07 -16.87
CA ASP A 188 -21.81 22.22 -17.28
C ASP A 188 -22.74 21.85 -18.44
N ASP A 189 -23.64 22.76 -18.82
CA ASP A 189 -24.64 22.50 -19.85
C ASP A 189 -24.02 22.20 -21.21
N THR A 190 -22.86 22.78 -21.53
CA THR A 190 -22.15 22.47 -22.78
C THR A 190 -21.57 21.06 -22.71
N GLN A 191 -20.89 20.72 -21.63
CA GLN A 191 -20.28 19.39 -21.40
C GLN A 191 -21.32 18.27 -21.34
N ARG A 192 -22.54 18.55 -20.86
CA ARG A 192 -23.66 17.58 -20.89
C ARG A 192 -24.13 17.24 -22.30
N ASN A 193 -24.03 18.20 -23.21
CA ASN A 193 -24.43 18.05 -24.62
C ASN A 193 -23.24 17.72 -25.55
N GLN A 194 -22.06 17.48 -25.00
CA GLN A 194 -20.90 16.97 -25.72
C GLN A 194 -20.85 15.44 -25.68
N TRP A 195 -19.97 14.86 -26.50
CA TRP A 195 -19.62 13.47 -26.32
C TRP A 195 -19.02 13.25 -24.92
N PHE A 196 -19.52 12.26 -24.18
CA PHE A 196 -19.24 12.06 -22.76
C PHE A 196 -17.74 12.05 -22.42
N PHE A 197 -16.90 11.40 -23.24
CA PHE A 197 -15.46 11.29 -23.01
C PHE A 197 -14.68 12.58 -23.30
N GLN A 198 -15.25 13.53 -24.05
CA GLN A 198 -14.56 14.73 -24.55
C GLN A 198 -13.94 15.54 -23.42
N ARG A 199 -14.69 15.78 -22.32
CA ARG A 199 -14.19 16.53 -21.17
C ARG A 199 -13.02 15.84 -20.45
N TYR A 200 -12.94 14.51 -20.49
CA TYR A 200 -11.87 13.76 -19.84
C TYR A 200 -10.60 13.74 -20.71
N ILE A 201 -10.77 13.57 -22.03
CA ILE A 201 -9.66 13.47 -23.00
C ILE A 201 -8.81 14.75 -23.01
N GLN A 202 -9.42 15.92 -22.79
CA GLN A 202 -8.71 17.20 -22.68
C GLN A 202 -7.63 17.21 -21.56
N HIS A 203 -7.73 16.30 -20.59
CA HIS A 203 -6.79 16.20 -19.49
C HIS A 203 -5.76 15.08 -19.64
N PHE A 204 -5.75 14.33 -20.75
CA PHE A 204 -4.86 13.19 -20.91
C PHE A 204 -3.38 13.61 -20.89
N PRO A 205 -2.48 12.69 -20.45
CA PRO A 205 -1.05 12.97 -20.38
C PRO A 205 -0.45 13.13 -21.78
N THR A 206 0.48 14.07 -21.88
CA THR A 206 1.52 14.06 -22.92
C THR A 206 2.66 13.14 -22.52
N GLY A 207 3.59 12.89 -23.44
CA GLY A 207 4.74 12.02 -23.16
C GLY A 207 5.56 12.52 -21.97
N GLY A 208 5.89 11.62 -21.04
CA GLY A 208 6.54 11.94 -19.77
C GLY A 208 5.60 12.32 -18.63
N GLU A 209 4.30 12.47 -18.88
CA GLU A 209 3.34 12.86 -17.84
C GLU A 209 2.59 11.67 -17.22
N MET A 210 2.27 11.85 -15.94
CA MET A 210 1.34 11.02 -15.18
C MET A 210 0.10 11.81 -14.78
N VAL A 211 -1.10 11.32 -15.08
CA VAL A 211 -2.36 11.95 -14.70
C VAL A 211 -3.13 11.07 -13.73
N LEU A 212 -3.45 11.62 -12.55
CA LEU A 212 -4.21 10.95 -11.50
C LEU A 212 -5.63 11.52 -11.47
N PHE A 213 -6.61 10.70 -11.81
CA PHE A 213 -8.03 11.06 -11.80
C PHE A 213 -8.64 10.74 -10.43
N ASP A 214 -9.04 11.76 -9.66
CA ASP A 214 -9.88 11.61 -8.45
C ASP A 214 -11.34 11.58 -8.90
N ARG A 215 -11.86 10.35 -9.09
CA ARG A 215 -13.00 10.03 -9.98
C ARG A 215 -12.69 10.28 -11.46
N SER A 216 -13.44 9.61 -12.32
CA SER A 216 -13.16 9.51 -13.76
C SER A 216 -14.46 9.37 -14.58
N TRP A 217 -14.34 8.95 -15.83
CA TRP A 217 -15.48 8.58 -16.68
C TRP A 217 -16.36 7.49 -16.06
N TYR A 218 -15.86 6.72 -15.09
CA TYR A 218 -16.65 5.74 -14.33
C TYR A 218 -17.71 6.35 -13.41
N ASN A 219 -17.81 7.68 -13.28
CA ASN A 219 -18.99 8.31 -12.70
C ASN A 219 -20.29 7.83 -13.37
N ARG A 220 -20.28 7.63 -14.70
CA ARG A 220 -21.42 7.11 -15.47
C ARG A 220 -21.73 5.63 -15.22
N ALA A 221 -20.77 4.88 -14.72
CA ALA A 221 -20.97 3.49 -14.29
C ALA A 221 -21.60 3.38 -12.90
N MET A 222 -21.42 4.41 -12.06
CA MET A 222 -21.64 4.35 -10.62
C MET A 222 -22.66 5.39 -10.14
N VAL A 223 -22.23 6.64 -9.98
CA VAL A 223 -23.00 7.68 -9.31
C VAL A 223 -24.13 8.21 -10.18
N GLU A 224 -23.88 8.41 -11.47
CA GLU A 224 -24.87 9.00 -12.38
C GLU A 224 -26.18 8.19 -12.50
N PRO A 225 -26.17 6.86 -12.70
CA PRO A 225 -27.42 6.10 -12.83
C PRO A 225 -28.20 6.00 -11.51
N ILE A 226 -27.54 6.03 -10.35
CA ILE A 226 -28.19 5.93 -9.03
C ILE A 226 -28.98 7.22 -8.72
N PHE A 227 -28.40 8.37 -9.01
CA PHE A 227 -29.03 9.67 -8.74
C PHE A 227 -29.79 10.25 -9.96
N GLY A 228 -29.92 9.50 -11.04
CA GLY A 228 -30.61 9.94 -12.26
C GLY A 228 -29.92 11.10 -12.99
N PHE A 229 -28.59 11.19 -12.92
CA PHE A 229 -27.81 12.21 -13.65
C PHE A 229 -27.50 11.82 -15.10
N CYS A 230 -27.78 10.58 -15.47
CA CYS A 230 -27.79 10.09 -16.84
C CYS A 230 -29.04 9.26 -17.09
N THR A 231 -29.45 9.14 -18.34
CA THR A 231 -30.50 8.20 -18.76
C THR A 231 -29.99 6.76 -18.70
N GLN A 232 -30.92 5.80 -18.69
CA GLN A 232 -30.57 4.38 -18.76
C GLN A 232 -29.83 4.03 -20.06
N GLU A 233 -30.21 4.68 -21.17
CA GLU A 233 -29.56 4.51 -22.47
C GLU A 233 -28.11 5.02 -22.45
N GLU A 234 -27.88 6.23 -21.91
CA GLU A 234 -26.51 6.76 -21.77
C GLU A 234 -25.61 5.89 -20.88
N HIS A 235 -26.16 5.33 -19.81
CA HIS A 235 -25.44 4.40 -18.94
C HIS A 235 -25.05 3.12 -19.71
N GLU A 236 -25.99 2.53 -20.44
CA GLU A 236 -25.75 1.30 -21.19
C GLU A 236 -24.72 1.50 -22.30
N ILE A 237 -24.85 2.57 -23.09
CA ILE A 237 -23.87 2.96 -24.13
C ILE A 237 -22.47 3.07 -23.51
N PHE A 238 -22.34 3.78 -22.39
CA PHE A 238 -21.05 3.89 -21.70
C PHE A 238 -20.50 2.52 -21.28
N MET A 239 -21.35 1.65 -20.74
CA MET A 239 -20.96 0.34 -20.25
C MET A 239 -20.56 -0.64 -21.37
N GLU A 240 -21.08 -0.46 -22.57
CA GLU A 240 -20.66 -1.20 -23.78
C GLU A 240 -19.35 -0.67 -24.36
N ASP A 241 -19.18 0.66 -24.41
CA ASP A 241 -18.07 1.29 -25.14
C ASP A 241 -16.79 1.47 -24.31
N VAL A 242 -16.88 1.62 -22.98
CA VAL A 242 -15.74 2.01 -22.14
C VAL A 242 -14.54 1.06 -22.26
N VAL A 243 -14.78 -0.24 -22.42
CA VAL A 243 -13.70 -1.22 -22.55
C VAL A 243 -12.96 -1.05 -23.88
N ASN A 244 -13.68 -0.77 -24.97
CA ASN A 244 -13.07 -0.52 -26.28
C ASN A 244 -12.28 0.77 -26.27
N PHE A 245 -12.86 1.83 -25.69
CA PHE A 245 -12.18 3.11 -25.48
C PHE A 245 -10.85 2.92 -24.73
N GLU A 246 -10.86 2.23 -23.59
CA GLU A 246 -9.66 1.97 -22.80
C GLU A 246 -8.64 1.07 -23.51
N GLN A 247 -9.10 0.07 -24.27
CA GLN A 247 -8.22 -0.77 -25.08
C GLN A 247 -7.46 0.06 -26.11
N ASP A 248 -8.12 1.01 -26.77
CA ASP A 248 -7.46 1.88 -27.73
C ASP A 248 -6.40 2.77 -27.06
N LEU A 249 -6.66 3.29 -25.85
CA LEU A 249 -5.65 4.03 -25.09
C LEU A 249 -4.40 3.18 -24.80
N VAL A 250 -4.61 1.95 -24.33
CA VAL A 250 -3.51 1.02 -24.01
C VAL A 250 -2.74 0.63 -25.28
N ARG A 251 -3.44 0.36 -26.40
CA ARG A 251 -2.80 0.07 -27.70
C ARG A 251 -1.96 1.22 -28.21
N GLN A 252 -2.36 2.45 -27.93
CA GLN A 252 -1.59 3.66 -28.24
C GLN A 252 -0.42 3.89 -27.27
N GLY A 253 -0.14 2.97 -26.34
CA GLY A 253 1.00 3.03 -25.42
C GLY A 253 0.75 3.86 -24.16
N MET A 254 -0.51 4.14 -23.81
CA MET A 254 -0.84 4.69 -22.50
C MET A 254 -0.88 3.58 -21.45
N ILE A 255 -0.19 3.79 -20.34
CA ILE A 255 -0.28 2.92 -19.16
C ILE A 255 -1.53 3.33 -18.39
N LEU A 256 -2.56 2.50 -18.43
CA LEU A 256 -3.83 2.75 -17.74
C LEU A 256 -3.96 1.86 -16.51
N ILE A 257 -4.07 2.47 -15.33
CA ILE A 257 -4.24 1.77 -14.05
C ILE A 257 -5.59 2.14 -13.47
N LYS A 258 -6.40 1.15 -13.11
CA LYS A 258 -7.73 1.35 -12.52
C LYS A 258 -7.78 0.82 -11.10
N LEU A 259 -7.94 1.72 -10.13
CA LEU A 259 -7.98 1.39 -8.70
C LEU A 259 -9.39 1.62 -8.16
N TYR A 260 -10.00 0.58 -7.57
CA TYR A 260 -11.26 0.70 -6.84
C TYR A 260 -11.01 0.59 -5.33
N PHE A 261 -11.15 1.70 -4.60
CA PHE A 261 -11.04 1.73 -3.15
C PHE A 261 -12.34 1.23 -2.51
N SER A 262 -12.28 0.03 -1.95
CA SER A 262 -13.40 -0.67 -1.34
C SER A 262 -13.35 -0.50 0.17
N VAL A 263 -14.34 0.17 0.75
CA VAL A 263 -14.48 0.40 2.21
C VAL A 263 -15.69 -0.37 2.71
N SER A 264 -15.65 -0.90 3.92
CA SER A 264 -16.82 -1.53 4.56
C SER A 264 -17.88 -0.49 4.92
N LYS A 265 -19.15 -0.94 5.06
CA LYS A 265 -20.27 -0.07 5.42
C LYS A 265 -20.04 0.64 6.75
N ASP A 266 -19.56 -0.12 7.75
CA ASP A 266 -19.29 0.37 9.10
C ASP A 266 -18.16 1.40 9.13
N GLU A 267 -17.05 1.14 8.43
CA GLU A 267 -15.94 2.09 8.37
C GLU A 267 -16.31 3.33 7.52
N GLN A 268 -17.16 3.19 6.49
CA GLN A 268 -17.70 4.34 5.77
C GLN A 268 -18.52 5.23 6.71
N LYS A 269 -19.46 4.64 7.46
CA LYS A 269 -20.30 5.36 8.44
C LYS A 269 -19.44 6.08 9.47
N ARG A 270 -18.49 5.37 10.09
CA ARG A 270 -17.54 5.94 11.06
C ARG A 270 -16.76 7.12 10.48
N ARG A 271 -16.37 7.06 9.20
CA ARG A 271 -15.67 8.16 8.53
C ARG A 271 -16.57 9.35 8.24
N PHE A 272 -17.86 9.14 7.99
CA PHE A 272 -18.84 10.22 7.88
C PHE A 272 -19.09 10.90 9.22
N ASP A 273 -19.34 10.14 10.28
CA ASP A 273 -19.50 10.67 11.64
C ASP A 273 -18.31 11.56 12.03
N ARG A 274 -17.09 11.07 11.78
CA ARG A 274 -15.87 11.85 12.01
C ARG A 274 -15.74 13.10 11.12
N ARG A 275 -16.29 13.12 9.91
CA ARG A 275 -16.26 14.33 9.05
C ARG A 275 -17.18 15.41 9.59
N ILE A 276 -18.29 15.03 10.21
CA ILE A 276 -19.25 15.94 10.84
C ILE A 276 -18.59 16.61 12.07
N GLU A 277 -17.89 15.81 12.88
CA GLU A 277 -17.24 16.28 14.11
C GLU A 277 -15.93 17.07 13.90
N ASP A 278 -15.21 16.86 12.78
CA ASP A 278 -13.88 17.45 12.52
C ASP A 278 -14.00 18.70 11.61
N PRO A 279 -13.79 19.93 12.12
CA PRO A 279 -13.91 21.17 11.34
C PRO A 279 -13.04 21.21 10.08
N LEU A 280 -11.89 20.50 10.07
CA LEU A 280 -11.00 20.44 8.91
C LEU A 280 -11.51 19.52 7.79
N ARG A 281 -12.61 18.81 8.03
CA ARG A 281 -13.17 17.80 7.14
C ARG A 281 -14.64 18.00 6.82
N GLN A 282 -15.34 18.90 7.50
CA GLN A 282 -16.75 19.21 7.26
C GLN A 282 -17.02 19.57 5.79
N TRP A 283 -16.10 20.30 5.14
CA TRP A 283 -16.21 20.64 3.71
C TRP A 283 -16.25 19.42 2.76
N LYS A 284 -15.87 18.23 3.24
CA LYS A 284 -15.92 16.97 2.48
C LYS A 284 -17.25 16.23 2.63
N PHE A 285 -18.20 16.80 3.35
CA PHE A 285 -19.50 16.18 3.60
C PHE A 285 -20.55 16.91 2.76
N SER A 286 -21.24 16.15 1.92
CA SER A 286 -22.32 16.66 1.06
C SER A 286 -23.64 15.97 1.39
N GLU A 287 -24.77 16.55 0.98
CA GLU A 287 -26.10 15.93 1.14
C GLU A 287 -26.19 14.58 0.41
N VAL A 288 -25.51 14.45 -0.73
CA VAL A 288 -25.40 13.20 -1.50
C VAL A 288 -24.70 12.11 -0.68
N ASP A 289 -23.72 12.47 0.15
CA ASP A 289 -23.01 11.53 1.02
C ASP A 289 -23.91 10.94 2.13
N MET A 290 -24.89 11.71 2.62
CA MET A 290 -25.87 11.22 3.61
C MET A 290 -26.74 10.11 3.02
N GLN A 291 -27.25 10.33 1.80
CA GLN A 291 -28.09 9.37 1.10
C GLN A 291 -27.30 8.12 0.69
N ALA A 292 -25.99 8.23 0.48
CA ALA A 292 -25.15 7.12 0.04
C ALA A 292 -25.08 5.93 1.03
N GLN A 293 -25.34 6.16 2.32
CA GLN A 293 -25.44 5.08 3.32
C GLN A 293 -26.72 4.26 3.16
N ASP A 294 -27.84 4.91 2.86
CA ASP A 294 -29.13 4.27 2.63
C ASP A 294 -29.15 3.54 1.28
N LEU A 295 -28.54 4.15 0.26
CA LEU A 295 -28.38 3.57 -1.09
C LEU A 295 -27.24 2.55 -1.18
N TRP A 296 -26.77 1.99 -0.06
CA TRP A 296 -25.65 1.06 -0.04
C TRP A 296 -25.81 -0.10 -1.03
N GLY A 297 -27.01 -0.70 -1.06
CA GLY A 297 -27.34 -1.81 -1.95
C GLY A 297 -27.22 -1.46 -3.43
N GLU A 298 -27.79 -0.33 -3.85
CA GLU A 298 -27.75 0.14 -5.23
C GLU A 298 -26.31 0.40 -5.71
N PHE A 299 -25.50 1.04 -4.87
CA PHE A 299 -24.08 1.22 -5.14
C PHE A 299 -23.31 -0.11 -5.22
N SER A 300 -23.70 -1.12 -4.43
CA SER A 300 -23.07 -2.44 -4.47
C SER A 300 -23.44 -3.18 -5.75
N GLU A 301 -24.68 -3.04 -6.22
CA GLU A 301 -25.14 -3.58 -7.49
C GLU A 301 -24.42 -2.92 -8.68
N LYS A 302 -24.34 -1.58 -8.70
CA LYS A 302 -23.61 -0.86 -9.75
C LYS A 302 -22.11 -1.14 -9.75
N LYS A 303 -21.49 -1.28 -8.57
CA LYS A 303 -20.10 -1.76 -8.47
C LYS A 303 -19.95 -3.16 -9.07
N TYR A 304 -20.86 -4.07 -8.74
CA TYR A 304 -20.82 -5.44 -9.26
C TYR A 304 -20.92 -5.46 -10.79
N GLU A 305 -21.87 -4.71 -11.34
CA GLU A 305 -22.07 -4.56 -12.78
C GLU A 305 -20.82 -3.96 -13.46
N MET A 306 -20.31 -2.84 -12.93
CA MET A 306 -19.11 -2.17 -13.41
C MET A 306 -17.91 -3.12 -13.46
N LEU A 307 -17.59 -3.79 -12.35
CA LEU A 307 -16.44 -4.69 -12.27
C LEU A 307 -16.59 -5.90 -13.20
N ARG A 308 -17.80 -6.45 -13.33
CA ARG A 308 -18.08 -7.61 -14.20
C ARG A 308 -17.91 -7.27 -15.68
N ARG A 309 -18.40 -6.11 -16.13
CA ARG A 309 -18.42 -5.72 -17.54
C ARG A 309 -17.13 -5.05 -17.99
N THR A 310 -16.44 -4.35 -17.10
CA THR A 310 -15.34 -3.44 -17.49
C THR A 310 -13.95 -3.86 -17.03
N ASN A 311 -13.82 -5.02 -16.37
CA ASN A 311 -12.52 -5.62 -16.11
C ASN A 311 -12.01 -6.34 -17.37
N SER A 312 -10.87 -5.89 -17.90
CA SER A 312 -10.26 -6.45 -19.11
C SER A 312 -8.81 -6.84 -18.87
N ARG A 313 -8.23 -7.61 -19.80
CA ARG A 313 -6.80 -7.98 -19.74
C ARG A 313 -5.88 -6.80 -20.03
N SER A 314 -6.31 -5.85 -20.87
CA SER A 314 -5.54 -4.66 -21.24
C SER A 314 -5.56 -3.61 -20.13
N ALA A 315 -6.70 -3.46 -19.43
CA ALA A 315 -6.88 -2.51 -18.35
C ALA A 315 -7.65 -3.20 -17.19
N PRO A 316 -6.96 -3.99 -16.35
CA PRO A 316 -7.59 -4.67 -15.24
C PRO A 316 -7.98 -3.70 -14.12
N TRP A 317 -9.02 -4.05 -13.38
CA TRP A 317 -9.37 -3.40 -12.12
C TRP A 317 -8.59 -4.00 -10.96
N HIS A 318 -8.04 -3.14 -10.11
CA HIS A 318 -7.46 -3.52 -8.83
C HIS A 318 -8.37 -3.09 -7.68
N ILE A 319 -8.85 -4.03 -6.89
CA ILE A 319 -9.74 -3.74 -5.75
C ILE A 319 -8.86 -3.59 -4.51
N VAL A 320 -8.81 -2.38 -3.96
CA VAL A 320 -8.00 -2.06 -2.78
C VAL A 320 -8.91 -1.95 -1.56
N ARG A 321 -8.87 -2.93 -0.65
CA ARG A 321 -9.54 -2.83 0.66
C ARG A 321 -8.95 -1.67 1.43
N SER A 322 -9.80 -0.74 1.85
CA SER A 322 -9.39 0.61 2.24
C SER A 322 -9.79 0.99 3.66
N ASP A 323 -10.27 0.03 4.45
CA ASP A 323 -10.59 0.23 5.87
C ASP A 323 -9.34 0.67 6.65
N ASP A 324 -8.23 -0.01 6.43
CA ASP A 324 -6.91 0.47 6.81
C ASP A 324 -6.35 1.42 5.73
N LYS A 325 -6.28 2.71 6.07
CA LYS A 325 -5.77 3.75 5.17
C LYS A 325 -4.29 3.62 4.88
N PHE A 326 -3.50 3.10 5.81
CA PHE A 326 -2.06 2.96 5.62
C PHE A 326 -1.77 1.82 4.65
N LEU A 327 -2.36 0.64 4.89
CA LEU A 327 -2.18 -0.52 4.03
C LEU A 327 -2.70 -0.27 2.61
N SER A 328 -3.86 0.37 2.46
CA SER A 328 -4.39 0.71 1.12
C SER A 328 -3.52 1.69 0.35
N ARG A 329 -2.83 2.62 1.02
CA ARG A 329 -1.87 3.53 0.36
C ARG A 329 -0.65 2.79 -0.13
N ILE A 330 -0.04 1.96 0.72
CA ILE A 330 1.11 1.13 0.33
C ILE A 330 0.73 0.27 -0.87
N GLU A 331 -0.42 -0.40 -0.81
CA GLU A 331 -0.84 -1.31 -1.87
C GLU A 331 -1.13 -0.58 -3.18
N ALA A 332 -1.77 0.60 -3.13
CA ALA A 332 -1.94 1.44 -4.31
C ALA A 332 -0.59 1.87 -4.92
N MET A 333 0.40 2.24 -4.09
CA MET A 333 1.75 2.56 -4.56
C MET A 333 2.42 1.34 -5.20
N LYS A 334 2.29 0.15 -4.60
CA LYS A 334 2.83 -1.09 -5.18
C LYS A 334 2.23 -1.40 -6.55
N ILE A 335 0.91 -1.28 -6.71
CA ILE A 335 0.23 -1.49 -7.99
C ILE A 335 0.82 -0.55 -9.06
N ILE A 336 0.98 0.74 -8.73
CA ILE A 336 1.57 1.73 -9.64
C ILE A 336 3.02 1.36 -9.97
N LEU A 337 3.84 1.07 -8.96
CA LEU A 337 5.26 0.73 -9.12
C LEU A 337 5.52 -0.61 -9.81
N ASN A 338 4.52 -1.49 -9.88
CA ASN A 338 4.61 -2.77 -10.60
C ASN A 338 4.05 -2.69 -12.03
N SER A 339 3.40 -1.58 -12.40
CA SER A 339 2.87 -1.39 -13.76
C SER A 339 3.94 -1.12 -14.81
N VAL A 340 5.13 -0.72 -14.38
CA VAL A 340 6.27 -0.39 -15.23
C VAL A 340 7.54 -0.97 -14.63
N ASP A 341 8.40 -1.52 -15.49
CA ASP A 341 9.76 -1.88 -15.12
C ASP A 341 10.66 -0.67 -15.38
N TYR A 342 11.06 0.03 -14.31
CA TYR A 342 11.85 1.27 -14.35
C TYR A 342 13.22 1.07 -13.73
N ASP A 343 14.18 1.89 -14.17
CA ASP A 343 15.56 1.78 -13.73
C ASP A 343 15.76 2.07 -12.24
N GLY A 344 16.67 1.33 -11.62
CA GLY A 344 17.07 1.57 -10.23
C GLY A 344 16.02 1.17 -9.19
N LYS A 345 15.03 0.33 -9.56
CA LYS A 345 14.04 -0.24 -8.64
C LYS A 345 14.71 -0.96 -7.48
N ASN A 346 14.35 -0.60 -6.25
CA ASN A 346 14.93 -1.18 -5.04
C ASN A 346 14.23 -2.49 -4.66
N TYR A 347 14.70 -3.62 -5.20
CA TYR A 347 14.15 -4.96 -4.92
C TYR A 347 14.31 -5.45 -3.46
N ALA A 348 14.93 -4.68 -2.56
CA ALA A 348 14.86 -4.97 -1.12
C ALA A 348 13.50 -4.62 -0.50
N LEU A 349 12.72 -3.75 -1.16
CA LEU A 349 11.34 -3.44 -0.76
C LEU A 349 10.39 -4.56 -1.17
N ASN A 350 9.32 -4.72 -0.40
CA ASN A 350 8.30 -5.70 -0.71
C ASN A 350 7.31 -5.13 -1.75
N PHE A 351 7.39 -5.60 -2.99
CA PHE A 351 6.42 -5.24 -4.03
C PHE A 351 5.34 -6.31 -4.25
N GLU A 352 5.36 -7.40 -3.50
CA GLU A 352 4.33 -8.43 -3.60
C GLU A 352 2.98 -7.86 -3.15
N ALA A 353 1.94 -8.21 -3.92
CA ALA A 353 0.57 -7.82 -3.63
C ALA A 353 0.13 -8.46 -2.31
N ASN A 354 -0.45 -7.67 -1.42
CA ASN A 354 -1.09 -8.23 -0.24
C ASN A 354 -2.48 -8.73 -0.64
N ASP A 355 -2.67 -10.04 -0.80
CA ASP A 355 -3.93 -10.66 -1.24
C ASP A 355 -5.14 -10.42 -0.30
N LYS A 356 -4.92 -9.84 0.88
CA LYS A 356 -6.01 -9.38 1.77
C LYS A 356 -6.44 -7.95 1.48
N ILE A 357 -5.57 -7.15 0.86
CA ILE A 357 -5.79 -5.74 0.56
C ILE A 357 -6.04 -5.52 -0.93
N ASN A 358 -5.19 -6.05 -1.80
CA ASN A 358 -5.38 -6.07 -3.25
C ASN A 358 -6.08 -7.37 -3.65
N ILE A 359 -7.36 -7.25 -3.95
CA ILE A 359 -8.23 -8.37 -4.27
C ILE A 359 -8.46 -8.40 -5.78
N SER A 360 -8.38 -9.58 -6.37
CA SER A 360 -8.75 -9.77 -7.77
C SER A 360 -10.24 -9.55 -7.99
N VAL A 361 -10.61 -9.06 -9.17
CA VAL A 361 -12.03 -8.86 -9.54
C VAL A 361 -12.85 -10.14 -9.37
N GLN A 362 -12.31 -11.30 -9.75
CA GLN A 362 -13.02 -12.58 -9.62
C GLN A 362 -13.35 -12.90 -8.17
N ARG A 363 -12.40 -12.65 -7.25
CA ARG A 363 -12.61 -12.87 -5.82
C ARG A 363 -13.60 -11.86 -5.25
N GLU A 364 -13.54 -10.60 -5.69
CA GLU A 364 -14.51 -9.57 -5.28
C GLU A 364 -15.94 -9.96 -5.71
N LEU A 365 -16.14 -10.29 -6.99
CA LEU A 365 -17.45 -10.68 -7.52
C LEU A 365 -18.01 -11.92 -6.82
N MET A 366 -17.15 -12.90 -6.48
CA MET A 366 -17.56 -14.07 -5.71
C MET A 366 -18.02 -13.70 -4.30
N GLN A 367 -17.33 -12.79 -3.62
CA GLN A 367 -17.70 -12.33 -2.29
C GLN A 367 -19.01 -11.54 -2.30
N MET A 368 -19.19 -10.65 -3.28
CA MET A 368 -20.42 -9.87 -3.45
C MET A 368 -21.65 -10.76 -3.71
N ARG A 369 -21.50 -11.88 -4.42
CA ARG A 369 -22.59 -12.86 -4.59
C ARG A 369 -22.98 -13.61 -3.32
N LYS A 370 -22.01 -13.86 -2.43
CA LYS A 370 -22.22 -14.67 -1.20
C LYS A 370 -22.86 -13.87 -0.07
N SER A 371 -22.70 -12.55 -0.08
CA SER A 371 -23.17 -11.69 1.00
C SER A 371 -23.64 -10.37 0.41
N ALA A 372 -24.93 -10.07 0.56
CA ALA A 372 -25.56 -8.82 0.14
C ALA A 372 -25.05 -7.57 0.91
N ASN A 373 -24.20 -7.77 1.93
CA ASN A 373 -23.72 -6.74 2.85
C ASN A 373 -22.31 -6.18 2.54
N TYR A 374 -21.79 -6.35 1.31
CA TYR A 374 -20.49 -5.78 0.91
C TYR A 374 -20.58 -4.39 0.31
#